data_AF-A0A2D9YZM7-F1
#
_entry.id   AF-A0A2D9YZM7-F1
#
_cell.length_a   1.000
_cell.length_b   1.000
_cell.length_c   1.000
_cell.angle_alpha   90.00
_cell.angle_beta   90.00
_cell.angle_gamma   90.00
#
_symmetry.space_group_name_H-M   'P 1'
#
loop_
_entity.id
_entity.type
_entity.pdbx_description
1 polymer ?
#
loop_
_entity_poly.entity_id
_entity_poly.type
_entity_poly.pdbx_seq_one_letter_code
_entity_poly.pdbx_strand_id
1 'polypeptide(L)'
;IKEKNRQHKPISIGCIEWIEPLMFAGNWVPEIVNIAGGIDLFGKAGHHSEWSEYEELYSKDPDKIIFMPCGYTIERTESELKELIQHNKWNNLKAVKEGQIYLTDGNQYFNRPGPRLLDSIKIMDDIINDENTHNLKGTGWKKIGT
;
A
#
# COMPACT_ATOMS: atom_id res chain seq x y z
N ILE A 1 9.93 -18.60 2.88
CA ILE A 1 9.50 -17.47 3.73
C ILE A 1 9.65 -17.96 5.17
N LYS A 2 10.59 -17.40 5.95
CA LYS A 2 10.81 -17.85 7.34
C LYS A 2 9.63 -17.39 8.20
N GLU A 3 9.13 -18.25 9.08
CA GLU A 3 8.13 -17.88 10.09
C GLU A 3 8.77 -16.86 11.06
N LYS A 4 8.50 -15.57 10.85
CA LYS A 4 8.84 -14.53 11.82
C LYS A 4 7.86 -14.64 12.99
N ASN A 5 8.38 -14.80 14.22
CA ASN A 5 7.60 -14.85 15.46
C ASN A 5 6.72 -13.60 15.61
N ARG A 6 5.40 -13.76 15.42
CA ARG A 6 4.38 -12.69 15.45
C ARG A 6 4.00 -12.31 16.88
N GLN A 7 4.94 -11.72 17.65
CA GLN A 7 4.65 -11.18 19.00
C GLN A 7 4.13 -9.74 19.00
N HIS A 8 4.03 -9.09 17.84
CA HIS A 8 3.51 -7.72 17.72
C HIS A 8 2.07 -7.72 17.22
N LYS A 9 1.28 -6.73 17.68
CA LYS A 9 -0.05 -6.45 17.12
C LYS A 9 0.09 -6.33 15.59
N PRO A 10 -0.75 -7.01 14.79
CA PRO A 10 -0.67 -6.94 13.35
C PRO A 10 -0.87 -5.51 12.85
N ILE A 11 -0.02 -5.08 11.91
CA ILE A 11 0.01 -3.73 11.34
C ILE A 11 -1.12 -3.60 10.32
N SER A 12 -1.94 -2.57 10.48
CA SER A 12 -3.06 -2.27 9.58
C SER A 12 -2.62 -1.47 8.35
N ILE A 13 -3.09 -1.86 7.18
CA ILE A 13 -2.64 -1.36 5.89
C ILE A 13 -3.83 -0.82 5.09
N GLY A 14 -3.68 0.38 4.54
CA GLY A 14 -4.55 0.90 3.48
C GLY A 14 -3.88 0.78 2.11
N CYS A 15 -4.32 -0.17 1.29
CA CYS A 15 -3.84 -0.33 -0.08
C CYS A 15 -4.75 0.43 -1.06
N ILE A 16 -4.19 1.38 -1.81
CA ILE A 16 -4.93 2.27 -2.72
C ILE A 16 -4.48 1.99 -4.15
N GLU A 17 -5.39 1.52 -5.01
CA GLU A 17 -5.10 1.23 -6.43
C GLU A 17 -5.59 2.29 -7.41
N TRP A 18 -6.37 3.27 -6.94
CA TRP A 18 -6.70 4.47 -7.69
C TRP A 18 -6.88 5.65 -6.74
N ILE A 19 -6.29 6.80 -7.07
CA ILE A 19 -6.24 7.96 -6.16
C ILE A 19 -7.52 8.77 -6.26
N GLU A 20 -7.99 9.07 -7.48
CA GLU A 20 -9.18 9.91 -7.70
C GLU A 20 -9.96 9.44 -8.94
N PRO A 21 -11.22 8.97 -8.80
CA PRO A 21 -11.91 8.71 -7.53
C PRO A 21 -11.25 7.59 -6.72
N LEU A 22 -11.32 7.62 -5.39
CA LEU A 22 -10.59 6.66 -4.55
C LEU A 22 -11.03 5.20 -4.83
N MET A 23 -10.07 4.29 -4.92
CA MET A 23 -10.31 2.85 -4.97
C MET A 23 -9.31 2.11 -4.09
N PHE A 24 -9.82 1.28 -3.18
CA PHE A 24 -9.00 0.37 -2.39
C PHE A 24 -8.67 -0.89 -3.17
N ALA A 25 -7.50 -1.46 -2.89
CA ALA A 25 -6.96 -2.59 -3.61
C ALA A 25 -7.72 -3.89 -3.32
N GLY A 26 -8.27 -4.51 -4.36
CA GLY A 26 -8.94 -5.80 -4.29
C GLY A 26 -8.07 -6.97 -4.78
N ASN A 27 -8.73 -7.97 -5.32
CA ASN A 27 -8.19 -9.19 -5.93
C ASN A 27 -7.27 -9.96 -4.95
N TRP A 28 -6.01 -10.16 -5.31
CA TRP A 28 -5.02 -10.84 -4.47
C TRP A 28 -4.27 -9.90 -3.52
N VAL A 29 -4.47 -8.58 -3.59
CA VAL A 29 -3.71 -7.63 -2.74
C VAL A 29 -3.97 -7.87 -1.25
N PRO A 30 -5.22 -8.07 -0.77
CA PRO A 30 -5.46 -8.39 0.63
C PRO A 30 -4.78 -9.70 1.08
N GLU A 31 -4.65 -10.67 0.18
CA GLU A 31 -3.94 -11.93 0.46
C GLU A 31 -2.43 -11.71 0.57
N ILE A 32 -1.85 -10.90 -0.33
CA ILE A 32 -0.44 -10.50 -0.26
C ILE A 32 -0.14 -9.79 1.06
N VAL A 33 -1.01 -8.86 1.50
CA VAL A 33 -0.88 -8.16 2.79
C VAL A 33 -0.83 -9.16 3.96
N ASN A 34 -1.74 -10.14 3.97
CA ASN A 34 -1.78 -11.17 5.01
C ASN A 34 -0.53 -12.06 5.00
N ILE A 35 -0.07 -12.48 3.82
CA ILE A 35 1.17 -13.27 3.66
C ILE A 35 2.37 -12.52 4.26
N ALA A 36 2.47 -11.21 4.00
CA ALA A 36 3.51 -10.33 4.53
C ALA A 36 3.33 -9.98 6.02
N GLY A 37 2.23 -10.41 6.66
CA GLY A 37 1.99 -10.28 8.09
C GLY A 37 1.20 -9.05 8.52
N GLY A 38 0.64 -8.28 7.58
CA GLY A 38 -0.26 -7.17 7.89
C GLY A 38 -1.75 -7.55 7.80
N ILE A 39 -2.60 -6.55 8.00
CA ILE A 39 -4.05 -6.64 7.83
C ILE A 39 -4.50 -5.55 6.87
N ASP A 40 -5.11 -5.94 5.75
CA ASP A 40 -5.81 -5.01 4.86
C ASP A 40 -7.12 -4.56 5.54
N LEU A 41 -7.34 -3.25 5.63
CA LEU A 41 -8.52 -2.68 6.28
C LEU A 41 -9.74 -2.54 5.35
N PHE A 42 -9.56 -2.63 4.04
CA PHE A 42 -10.56 -2.19 3.06
C PHE A 42 -10.88 -3.26 2.03
N GLY A 43 -9.86 -3.89 1.45
CA GLY A 43 -10.01 -4.88 0.41
C GLY A 43 -10.53 -6.22 0.94
N LYS A 44 -11.14 -7.00 0.04
CA LYS A 44 -11.56 -8.38 0.33
C LYS A 44 -10.88 -9.35 -0.64
N ALA A 45 -10.20 -10.36 -0.09
CA ALA A 45 -9.47 -11.33 -0.88
C ALA A 45 -10.38 -12.03 -1.91
N GLY A 46 -9.92 -12.08 -3.16
CA GLY A 46 -10.64 -12.68 -4.29
C GLY A 46 -11.81 -11.84 -4.85
N HIS A 47 -12.10 -10.66 -4.27
CA HIS A 47 -13.14 -9.76 -4.78
C HIS A 47 -12.52 -8.64 -5.59
N HIS A 48 -13.23 -8.14 -6.61
CA HIS A 48 -12.79 -6.98 -7.35
C HIS A 48 -12.71 -5.73 -6.48
N SER A 49 -11.92 -4.80 -6.95
CA SER A 49 -11.70 -3.49 -6.37
C SER A 49 -12.91 -2.60 -6.65
N GLU A 50 -13.33 -1.84 -5.63
CA GLU A 50 -14.55 -1.03 -5.70
C GLU A 50 -14.23 0.43 -5.39
N TRP A 51 -14.92 1.34 -6.11
CA TRP A 51 -14.85 2.77 -5.83
C TRP A 51 -15.29 3.04 -4.38
N SER A 52 -14.58 3.94 -3.72
CA SER A 52 -14.72 4.24 -2.30
C SER A 52 -14.58 5.74 -2.04
N GLU A 53 -14.80 6.16 -0.80
CA GLU A 53 -14.68 7.55 -0.38
C GLU A 53 -13.50 7.72 0.58
N TYR A 54 -12.81 8.87 0.48
CA TYR A 54 -11.71 9.21 1.39
C TYR A 54 -12.14 9.26 2.85
N GLU A 55 -13.40 9.58 3.13
CA GLU A 55 -14.03 9.48 4.44
C GLU A 55 -13.83 8.11 5.09
N GLU A 56 -13.87 7.01 4.33
CA GLU A 56 -13.62 5.68 4.85
C GLU A 56 -12.16 5.53 5.29
N LEU A 57 -11.21 5.99 4.46
CA LEU A 57 -9.77 6.01 4.78
C LEU A 57 -9.50 6.79 6.08
N TYR A 58 -10.10 7.98 6.19
CA TYR A 58 -9.96 8.83 7.37
C TYR A 58 -10.58 8.21 8.63
N SER A 59 -11.68 7.46 8.49
CA SER A 59 -12.34 6.81 9.63
C SER A 59 -11.57 5.61 10.16
N LYS A 60 -10.94 4.83 9.28
CA LYS A 60 -10.21 3.60 9.64
C LYS A 60 -8.76 3.85 10.05
N ASP A 61 -8.16 4.97 9.62
CA ASP A 61 -6.86 5.49 10.06
C ASP A 61 -5.73 4.43 10.14
N PRO A 62 -5.34 3.83 8.99
CA PRO A 62 -4.38 2.72 8.97
C PRO A 62 -2.98 3.11 9.48
N ASP A 63 -2.22 2.12 9.94
CA ASP A 63 -0.84 2.30 10.38
C ASP A 63 0.10 2.64 9.21
N LYS A 64 -0.13 2.05 8.02
CA LYS A 64 0.60 2.35 6.79
C LYS A 64 -0.36 2.53 5.62
N ILE A 65 -0.03 3.45 4.71
CA ILE A 65 -0.76 3.63 3.44
C ILE A 65 0.18 3.31 2.28
N ILE A 66 -0.29 2.45 1.38
CA ILE A 66 0.47 2.00 0.22
C ILE A 66 -0.32 2.34 -1.04
N PHE A 67 0.23 3.24 -1.85
CA PHE A 67 -0.28 3.55 -3.17
C PHE A 67 0.30 2.59 -4.21
N MET A 68 -0.57 1.97 -5.00
CA MET A 68 -0.24 1.03 -6.07
C MET A 68 -1.08 1.24 -7.34
N PRO A 69 -1.23 2.49 -7.85
CA PRO A 69 -2.13 2.74 -8.95
C PRO A 69 -1.75 1.99 -10.23
N CYS A 70 -2.73 1.31 -10.82
CA CYS A 70 -2.51 0.49 -11.99
C CYS A 70 -1.97 1.32 -13.16
N GLY A 71 -0.85 0.89 -13.74
CA GLY A 71 -0.23 1.58 -14.87
C GLY A 71 0.56 2.84 -14.52
N TYR A 72 0.74 3.15 -13.23
CA TYR A 72 1.50 4.33 -12.79
C TYR A 72 2.90 3.91 -12.33
N THR A 73 3.89 4.74 -12.63
CA THR A 73 5.21 4.66 -11.99
C THR A 73 5.16 5.35 -10.63
N ILE A 74 6.22 5.19 -9.83
CA ILE A 74 6.38 5.87 -8.54
C ILE A 74 6.32 7.40 -8.73
N GLU A 75 7.01 7.93 -9.75
CA GLU A 75 7.09 9.37 -10.02
C GLU A 75 5.73 9.94 -10.43
N ARG A 76 4.98 9.19 -11.25
CA ARG A 76 3.62 9.58 -11.63
C ARG A 76 2.73 9.62 -10.39
N THR A 77 2.75 8.57 -9.58
CA THR A 77 1.99 8.51 -8.31
C THR A 77 2.33 9.69 -7.40
N GLU A 78 3.62 10.01 -7.22
CA GLU A 78 4.07 11.14 -6.41
C GLU A 78 3.54 12.50 -6.94
N SER A 79 3.44 12.65 -8.27
CA SER A 79 2.88 13.86 -8.87
C SER A 79 1.38 14.03 -8.63
N GLU A 80 0.62 12.94 -8.68
CA GLU A 80 -0.84 12.90 -8.53
C GLU A 80 -1.24 13.13 -7.07
N LEU A 81 -0.39 12.74 -6.13
CA LEU A 81 -0.65 12.97 -4.71
C LEU A 81 -0.58 14.44 -4.30
N LYS A 82 0.06 15.33 -5.08
CA LYS A 82 0.33 16.73 -4.69
C LYS A 82 -0.90 17.50 -4.20
N GLU A 83 -2.06 17.25 -4.79
CA GLU A 83 -3.32 17.89 -4.38
C GLU A 83 -3.87 17.26 -3.10
N LEU A 84 -3.83 15.93 -2.99
CA LEU A 84 -4.27 15.19 -1.80
C LEU A 84 -3.48 15.60 -0.55
N ILE A 85 -2.16 15.79 -0.65
CA ILE A 85 -1.31 16.15 0.51
C ILE A 85 -1.65 17.53 1.09
N GLN A 86 -2.33 18.39 0.33
CA GLN A 86 -2.73 19.72 0.78
C GLN A 86 -4.02 19.68 1.63
N HIS A 87 -4.76 18.56 1.64
CA HIS A 87 -5.98 18.43 2.43
C HIS A 87 -5.69 18.29 3.93
N ASN A 88 -6.36 19.10 4.76
CA ASN A 88 -6.21 19.07 6.22
C ASN A 88 -6.53 17.71 6.84
N LYS A 89 -7.53 16.97 6.31
CA LYS A 89 -7.88 15.63 6.80
C LYS A 89 -6.76 14.62 6.52
N TRP A 90 -6.13 14.70 5.34
CA TRP A 90 -4.98 13.86 4.99
C TRP A 90 -3.84 14.03 6.00
N ASN A 91 -3.46 15.27 6.30
CA ASN A 91 -2.40 15.58 7.26
C ASN A 91 -2.69 15.12 8.70
N ASN A 92 -3.93 14.73 9.01
CA ASN A 92 -4.32 14.22 10.32
C ASN A 92 -4.17 12.70 10.47
N LEU A 93 -4.06 11.95 9.37
CA LEU A 93 -3.89 10.50 9.40
C LEU A 93 -2.63 10.10 10.18
N LYS A 94 -2.73 9.02 10.96
CA LYS A 94 -1.61 8.43 11.70
C LYS A 94 -0.45 8.12 10.75
N ALA A 95 -0.72 7.41 9.66
CA ALA A 95 0.31 7.05 8.68
C ALA A 95 1.04 8.29 8.11
N VAL A 96 0.34 9.42 7.93
CA VAL A 96 0.97 10.65 7.43
C VAL A 96 1.87 11.27 8.49
N LYS A 97 1.40 11.37 9.73
CA LYS A 97 2.16 11.93 10.86
C LYS A 97 3.41 11.11 11.20
N GLU A 98 3.36 9.79 11.02
CA GLU A 98 4.47 8.87 11.28
C GLU A 98 5.34 8.60 10.05
N GLY A 99 5.07 9.30 8.93
CA GLY A 99 5.78 9.16 7.67
C GLY A 99 5.60 7.80 6.99
N GLN A 100 4.58 7.01 7.37
CA GLN A 100 4.31 5.65 6.89
C GLN A 100 3.52 5.63 5.57
N ILE A 101 3.94 6.44 4.59
CA ILE A 101 3.34 6.50 3.27
C ILE A 101 4.29 5.91 2.24
N TYR A 102 3.79 4.97 1.44
CA TYR A 102 4.60 4.20 0.50
C TYR A 102 3.98 4.28 -0.90
N LEU A 103 4.84 4.42 -1.90
CA LEU A 103 4.49 4.37 -3.32
C LEU A 103 5.11 3.11 -3.92
N THR A 104 4.38 2.45 -4.80
CA THR A 104 4.88 1.29 -5.55
C THR A 104 4.78 1.55 -7.05
N ASP A 105 5.61 0.86 -7.84
CA ASP A 105 5.46 0.85 -9.29
C ASP A 105 4.27 -0.05 -9.68
N GLY A 106 3.07 0.53 -9.70
CA GLY A 106 1.83 -0.16 -10.06
C GLY A 106 1.72 -0.50 -11.55
N ASN A 107 2.61 0.01 -12.40
CA ASN A 107 2.73 -0.45 -13.79
C ASN A 107 3.37 -1.84 -13.87
N GLN A 108 4.32 -2.15 -12.97
CA GLN A 108 5.06 -3.41 -12.99
C GLN A 108 4.53 -4.46 -11.99
N TYR A 109 4.03 -4.03 -10.83
CA TYR A 109 3.69 -4.90 -9.71
C TYR A 109 2.19 -4.85 -9.38
N PHE A 110 1.73 -5.80 -8.57
CA PHE A 110 0.38 -5.90 -7.99
C PHE A 110 -0.80 -6.11 -8.95
N ASN A 111 -0.67 -5.87 -10.26
CA ASN A 111 -1.80 -5.82 -11.19
C ASN A 111 -1.85 -6.95 -12.25
N ARG A 112 -0.88 -7.88 -12.25
CA ARG A 112 -0.83 -8.99 -13.22
C ARG A 112 -0.52 -10.34 -12.57
N PRO A 113 -1.28 -11.41 -12.87
CA PRO A 113 -0.97 -12.76 -12.41
C PRO A 113 0.20 -13.32 -13.24
N GLY A 114 1.42 -13.20 -12.72
CA GLY A 114 2.63 -13.64 -13.43
C GLY A 114 3.86 -13.69 -12.52
N PRO A 115 5.08 -13.86 -13.09
CA PRO A 115 6.31 -14.04 -12.31
C PRO A 115 6.58 -12.93 -11.28
N ARG A 116 6.13 -11.70 -11.58
CA ARG A 116 6.27 -10.52 -10.70
C ARG A 116 5.33 -10.52 -9.49
N LEU A 117 4.42 -11.50 -9.37
CA LEU A 117 3.59 -11.67 -8.18
C LEU A 117 4.47 -11.96 -6.95
N LEU A 118 5.49 -12.80 -7.11
CA LEU A 118 6.45 -13.06 -6.04
C LEU A 118 7.18 -11.77 -5.63
N ASP A 119 7.56 -10.93 -6.58
CA ASP A 119 8.21 -9.66 -6.27
C ASP A 119 7.24 -8.68 -5.60
N SER A 120 5.95 -8.71 -5.95
CA SER A 120 4.91 -7.94 -5.26
C SER A 120 4.79 -8.36 -3.78
N ILE A 121 4.88 -9.66 -3.49
CA ILE A 121 4.92 -10.18 -2.12
C ILE A 121 6.17 -9.70 -1.37
N LYS A 122 7.35 -9.75 -2.01
CA LYS A 122 8.60 -9.25 -1.42
C LYS A 122 8.55 -7.75 -1.11
N ILE A 123 7.98 -6.96 -2.02
CA ILE A 123 7.76 -5.52 -1.81
C ILE A 123 6.86 -5.30 -0.59
N MET A 124 5.75 -6.04 -0.51
CA MET A 124 4.83 -5.94 0.62
C MET A 124 5.51 -6.34 1.93
N ASP A 125 6.29 -7.43 1.94
CA ASP A 125 7.05 -7.90 3.11
C ASP A 125 8.06 -6.85 3.59
N ASP A 126 8.84 -6.26 2.68
CA ASP A 126 9.77 -5.18 3.00
C ASP A 126 9.05 -3.95 3.61
N ILE A 127 7.93 -3.52 3.03
CA ILE A 127 7.17 -2.35 3.51
C ILE A 127 6.55 -2.61 4.89
N ILE A 128 5.88 -3.76 5.07
CA ILE A 128 5.16 -4.09 6.30
C ILE A 128 6.13 -4.29 7.47
N ASN A 129 7.28 -4.91 7.23
CA ASN A 129 8.27 -5.22 8.26
C ASN A 129 9.36 -4.15 8.41
N ASP A 130 9.26 -3.02 7.69
CA ASP A 130 10.27 -1.94 7.68
C ASP A 130 11.68 -2.43 7.33
N GLU A 131 11.75 -3.37 6.40
CA GLU A 131 12.97 -4.00 5.91
C GLU A 131 13.30 -3.56 4.46
N ASN A 132 14.48 -3.92 3.98
CA ASN A 132 14.87 -3.81 2.58
C ASN A 132 15.70 -5.03 2.19
N THR A 133 15.21 -6.22 2.55
CA THR A 133 15.98 -7.46 2.36
C THR A 133 15.96 -7.95 0.93
N HIS A 134 14.98 -7.49 0.13
CA HIS A 134 14.79 -7.93 -1.24
C HIS A 134 15.38 -6.98 -2.29
N ASN A 135 15.97 -5.85 -1.86
CA ASN A 135 16.63 -4.86 -2.72
C ASN A 135 15.73 -4.27 -3.82
N LEU A 136 14.43 -4.13 -3.55
CA LEU A 136 13.44 -3.53 -4.45
C LEU A 136 13.10 -2.08 -4.07
N LYS A 137 13.68 -1.55 -2.99
CA LYS A 137 13.55 -0.13 -2.63
C LYS A 137 14.23 0.76 -3.68
N GLY A 138 13.52 1.79 -4.14
CA GLY A 138 13.94 2.71 -5.19
C GLY A 138 13.57 2.28 -6.61
N THR A 139 13.26 1.00 -6.84
CA THR A 139 12.86 0.48 -8.16
C THR A 139 11.44 -0.07 -8.19
N GLY A 140 11.04 -0.79 -7.14
CA GLY A 140 9.68 -1.32 -6.97
C GLY A 140 8.83 -0.53 -5.98
N TRP A 141 9.47 0.13 -5.00
CA TRP A 141 8.77 0.97 -4.04
C TRP A 141 9.63 2.08 -3.44
N LYS A 142 8.98 3.13 -2.94
CA LYS A 142 9.60 4.29 -2.28
C LYS A 142 8.73 4.72 -1.10
N LYS A 143 9.36 5.15 0.00
CA LYS A 143 8.69 5.82 1.12
C LYS A 143 8.68 7.33 0.88
N ILE A 144 7.55 7.99 1.12
CA ILE A 144 7.41 9.45 1.05
C ILE A 144 6.97 9.99 2.41
N GLY A 145 7.44 11.18 2.78
CA GLY A 145 7.14 11.79 4.09
C GLY A 145 8.28 11.66 5.10
N THR A 146 9.23 12.58 5.00
CA THR A 146 10.06 13.12 6.09
C THR A 146 10.13 14.62 5.88
#